data_AF-Q0FMK6-F1
#
_entry.id   AF-Q0FMK6-F1
#
_cell.length_a   1.000
_cell.length_b   1.000
_cell.length_c   1.000
_cell.angle_alpha   90.00
_cell.angle_beta   90.00
_cell.angle_gamma   90.00
#
_symmetry.space_group_name_H-M   'P 1'
#
loop_
_entity.id
_entity.type
_entity.pdbx_description
1 polymer ?
#
loop_
_entity_poly.entity_id
_entity_poly.type
_entity_poly.pdbx_seq_one_letter_code
_entity_poly.pdbx_strand_id
1 'polypeptide(L)'
;MATDAARRRLKALDVMERLKRLDTEREARSTAQLRDRMNRLDSEKQALLHRLSGESRIDGLEGAPYLGRFIRSIRAEVDRISHEASKLAPEVAAAEDRLRAALAEQKTYEILRLKRLTEERDAQKKREAKDLDELSLLRWKR
;
A
#
# COMPACT_ATOMS: atom_id res chain seq x y z
N MET A 1 -39.61 4.03 5.68
CA MET A 1 -38.67 3.52 4.65
C MET A 1 -37.51 4.49 4.41
N ALA A 2 -36.29 4.02 4.17
CA ALA A 2 -35.22 4.87 3.63
C ALA A 2 -35.65 5.40 2.26
N THR A 3 -35.49 6.71 2.01
CA THR A 3 -35.84 7.30 0.72
C THR A 3 -35.05 6.60 -0.39
N ASP A 4 -35.65 6.40 -1.56
CA ASP A 4 -34.99 5.76 -2.70
C ASP A 4 -33.64 6.46 -3.02
N ALA A 5 -33.62 7.79 -2.91
CA ALA A 5 -32.39 8.58 -3.01
C ALA A 5 -31.30 8.20 -1.99
N ALA A 6 -31.64 7.88 -0.74
CA ALA A 6 -30.67 7.48 0.29
C ALA A 6 -30.07 6.10 -0.03
N ARG A 7 -30.90 5.13 -0.43
CA ARG A 7 -30.45 3.81 -0.88
C ARG A 7 -29.53 3.87 -2.09
N ARG A 8 -29.87 4.71 -3.09
CA ARG A 8 -29.02 4.94 -4.27
C ARG A 8 -27.67 5.54 -3.89
N ARG A 9 -27.64 6.51 -2.96
CA ARG A 9 -26.39 7.13 -2.46
C ARG A 9 -25.51 6.12 -1.73
N LEU A 10 -26.08 5.28 -0.86
CA LEU A 10 -25.31 4.24 -0.16
C LEU A 10 -24.72 3.23 -1.14
N LYS A 11 -25.51 2.81 -2.14
CA LYS A 11 -25.02 1.93 -3.22
C LYS A 11 -23.92 2.58 -4.05
N ALA A 12 -24.04 3.87 -4.35
CA ALA A 12 -23.00 4.62 -5.05
C ALA A 12 -21.70 4.67 -4.22
N LEU A 13 -21.78 4.95 -2.91
CA LEU A 13 -20.61 4.93 -2.02
C LEU A 13 -19.96 3.54 -1.96
N ASP A 14 -20.74 2.47 -1.93
CA ASP A 14 -20.23 1.09 -1.98
C ASP A 14 -19.47 0.80 -3.29
N VAL A 15 -19.99 1.25 -4.42
CA VAL A 15 -19.31 1.12 -5.73
C VAL A 15 -18.02 1.94 -5.76
N MET A 16 -18.05 3.18 -5.26
CA MET A 16 -16.87 4.05 -5.20
C MET A 16 -15.77 3.47 -4.30
N GLU A 17 -16.13 2.94 -3.12
CA GLU A 17 -15.20 2.27 -2.22
C GLU A 17 -14.52 1.06 -2.91
N ARG A 18 -15.30 0.22 -3.61
CA ARG A 18 -14.76 -0.93 -4.35
C ARG A 18 -13.84 -0.50 -5.48
N LEU A 19 -14.20 0.53 -6.24
CA LEU A 19 -13.36 1.08 -7.30
C LEU A 19 -12.02 1.55 -6.72
N LYS A 20 -12.07 2.32 -5.63
CA LYS A 20 -10.87 2.84 -4.98
C LYS A 20 -10.00 1.75 -4.36
N ARG A 21 -10.60 0.67 -3.86
CA ARG A 21 -9.85 -0.51 -3.43
C ARG A 21 -9.06 -1.13 -4.59
N LEU A 22 -9.66 -1.25 -5.77
CA LEU A 22 -8.97 -1.78 -6.96
C LEU A 22 -7.82 -0.86 -7.40
N ASP A 23 -8.03 0.46 -7.35
CA ASP A 23 -6.97 1.44 -7.63
C ASP A 23 -5.81 1.29 -6.63
N THR A 24 -6.10 1.20 -5.33
CA THR A 24 -5.10 0.95 -4.28
C THR A 24 -4.34 -0.37 -4.52
N GLU A 25 -5.04 -1.45 -4.87
CA GLU A 25 -4.41 -2.75 -5.18
C GLU A 25 -3.50 -2.68 -6.42
N ARG A 26 -3.82 -1.83 -7.39
CA ARG A 26 -2.94 -1.58 -8.54
C ARG A 26 -1.69 -0.81 -8.12
N GLU A 27 -1.84 0.28 -7.38
CA GLU A 27 -0.69 1.06 -6.89
C GLU A 27 0.20 0.22 -5.95
N ALA A 28 -0.40 -0.58 -5.06
CA ALA A 28 0.33 -1.47 -4.16
C ALA A 28 1.19 -2.48 -4.92
N ARG A 29 0.66 -3.07 -5.99
CA ARG A 29 1.42 -3.98 -6.87
C ARG A 29 2.57 -3.25 -7.57
N SER A 30 2.34 -2.05 -8.08
CA SER A 30 3.39 -1.25 -8.71
C SER A 30 4.51 -0.91 -7.72
N THR A 31 4.16 -0.50 -6.50
CA THR A 31 5.13 -0.17 -5.45
C THR A 31 5.91 -1.40 -4.99
N ALA A 32 5.25 -2.55 -4.87
CA ALA A 32 5.91 -3.81 -4.54
C ALA A 32 6.96 -4.20 -5.59
N GLN A 33 6.63 -4.10 -6.88
CA GLN A 33 7.57 -4.41 -7.97
C GLN A 33 8.83 -3.52 -7.92
N LEU A 34 8.67 -2.22 -7.64
CA LEU A 34 9.78 -1.28 -7.54
C LEU A 34 10.65 -1.57 -6.29
N ARG A 35 10.02 -1.86 -5.15
CA ARG A 35 10.73 -2.26 -3.93
C ARG A 35 11.47 -3.58 -4.12
N ASP A 36 10.88 -4.57 -4.77
CA ASP A 36 11.53 -5.84 -5.07
C ASP A 36 12.77 -5.64 -5.94
N ARG A 37 12.67 -4.76 -6.95
CA ARG A 37 13.83 -4.40 -7.78
C ARG A 37 14.93 -3.72 -6.97
N MET A 38 14.56 -2.79 -6.08
CA MET A 38 15.52 -2.15 -5.17
C MET A 38 16.21 -3.17 -4.25
N ASN A 39 15.44 -4.08 -3.66
CA ASN A 39 15.95 -5.12 -2.77
C ASN A 39 16.90 -6.08 -3.49
N ARG A 40 16.63 -6.40 -4.77
CA ARG A 40 17.54 -7.21 -5.59
C ARG A 40 18.88 -6.50 -5.82
N LEU A 41 18.84 -5.22 -6.21
CA LEU A 41 20.06 -4.43 -6.38
C LEU A 41 20.88 -4.35 -5.08
N ASP A 42 20.23 -4.12 -3.94
CA ASP A 42 20.93 -4.10 -2.65
C ASP A 42 21.52 -5.49 -2.30
N SER A 43 20.76 -6.56 -2.52
CA SER A 43 21.23 -7.94 -2.29
C SER A 43 22.43 -8.29 -3.17
N GLU A 44 22.41 -7.92 -4.45
CA GLU A 44 23.51 -8.12 -5.40
C GLU A 44 24.76 -7.34 -4.95
N LYS A 45 24.59 -6.08 -4.53
CA LYS A 45 25.66 -5.27 -3.97
C LYS A 45 26.27 -5.92 -2.72
N GLN A 46 25.45 -6.37 -1.78
CA GLN A 46 25.94 -7.03 -0.57
C GLN A 46 26.67 -8.34 -0.89
N ALA A 47 26.18 -9.12 -1.85
CA ALA A 47 26.85 -10.34 -2.29
C ALA A 47 28.25 -10.05 -2.89
N LEU A 48 28.38 -9.00 -3.69
CA LEU A 48 29.66 -8.55 -4.24
C LEU A 48 30.64 -8.07 -3.17
N LEU A 49 30.15 -7.30 -2.19
CA LEU A 49 30.97 -6.85 -1.07
C LEU A 49 31.42 -8.01 -0.17
N HIS A 50 30.52 -8.96 0.09
CA HIS A 50 30.84 -10.18 0.81
C HIS A 50 31.92 -10.98 0.08
N ARG A 51 31.73 -11.19 -1.23
CA ARG A 51 32.71 -11.86 -2.09
C ARG A 51 34.07 -11.16 -2.07
N LEU A 52 34.10 -9.84 -2.14
CA LEU A 52 35.33 -9.05 -2.03
C LEU A 52 36.04 -9.29 -0.70
N SER A 53 35.31 -9.28 0.42
CA SER A 53 35.89 -9.54 1.75
C SER A 53 36.43 -10.96 1.92
N GLY A 54 35.76 -11.96 1.33
CA GLY A 54 36.18 -13.36 1.40
C GLY A 54 37.36 -13.68 0.49
N GLU A 55 37.31 -13.24 -0.77
CA GLU A 55 38.33 -13.54 -1.80
C GLU A 55 39.51 -12.56 -1.78
N SER A 56 39.51 -11.51 -0.95
CA SER A 56 40.66 -10.61 -0.80
C SER A 56 41.83 -11.21 -0.02
N ARG A 57 41.63 -12.35 0.67
CA ARG A 57 42.67 -13.08 1.41
C ARG A 57 43.27 -14.21 0.58
N ILE A 58 43.87 -13.88 -0.56
CA ILE A 58 44.64 -14.86 -1.35
C ILE A 58 46.06 -14.90 -0.78
N ASP A 59 46.39 -16.00 -0.10
CA ASP A 59 47.70 -16.20 0.55
C ASP A 59 48.79 -16.70 -0.43
N GLY A 60 48.44 -17.02 -1.67
CA GLY A 60 49.34 -17.59 -2.68
C GLY A 60 49.89 -16.58 -3.71
N LEU A 61 51.20 -16.65 -3.97
CA LEU A 61 51.93 -15.79 -4.92
C LEU A 61 51.39 -15.86 -6.36
N GLU A 62 50.80 -16.99 -6.75
CA GLU A 62 50.25 -17.25 -8.09
C GLU A 62 48.96 -16.46 -8.39
N GLY A 63 48.19 -16.09 -7.36
CA GLY A 63 46.93 -15.35 -7.50
C GLY A 63 47.09 -13.82 -7.48
N ALA A 64 48.25 -13.33 -7.04
CA ALA A 64 48.52 -11.90 -6.86
C ALA A 64 48.31 -11.05 -8.15
N PRO A 65 48.67 -11.51 -9.37
CA PRO A 65 48.44 -10.74 -10.60
C PRO A 65 46.96 -10.52 -10.92
N TYR A 66 46.08 -11.44 -10.51
CA TYR A 66 44.65 -11.41 -10.83
C TYR A 66 43.81 -10.64 -9.80
N LEU A 67 44.29 -10.57 -8.55
CA LEU A 67 43.60 -9.92 -7.43
C LEU A 67 43.28 -8.44 -7.72
N GLY A 68 44.25 -7.69 -8.26
CA GLY A 68 44.05 -6.27 -8.58
C GLY A 68 42.96 -6.05 -9.64
N ARG A 69 42.87 -6.93 -10.64
CA ARG A 69 41.83 -6.87 -11.68
C ARG A 69 40.47 -7.23 -11.10
N PHE A 70 40.42 -8.27 -10.28
CA PHE A 70 39.21 -8.73 -9.59
C PHE A 70 38.61 -7.64 -8.69
N ILE A 71 39.42 -7.02 -7.83
CA ILE A 71 38.98 -5.93 -6.94
C ILE A 71 38.41 -4.76 -7.77
N ARG A 72 39.09 -4.37 -8.85
CA ARG A 72 38.59 -3.30 -9.74
C ARG A 72 37.28 -3.68 -10.41
N SER A 73 37.12 -4.91 -10.88
CA SER A 73 35.86 -5.36 -11.49
C SER A 73 34.70 -5.37 -10.49
N ILE A 74 34.92 -5.83 -9.26
CA ILE A 74 33.87 -5.80 -8.23
C ILE A 74 33.49 -4.36 -7.89
N ARG A 75 34.47 -3.46 -7.72
CA ARG A 75 34.18 -2.04 -7.42
C ARG A 75 33.37 -1.39 -8.54
N ALA A 76 33.76 -1.59 -9.79
CA ALA A 76 33.02 -1.07 -10.94
C ALA A 76 31.58 -1.57 -10.96
N GLU A 77 31.36 -2.84 -10.61
CA GLU A 77 30.02 -3.43 -10.55
C GLU A 77 29.19 -2.88 -9.37
N VAL A 78 29.80 -2.70 -8.20
CA VAL A 78 29.17 -2.05 -7.04
C VAL A 78 28.78 -0.60 -7.36
N ASP A 79 29.62 0.13 -8.08
CA ASP A 79 29.34 1.49 -8.53
C ASP A 79 28.19 1.52 -9.54
N ARG A 80 28.16 0.58 -10.50
CA ARG A 80 27.06 0.40 -11.44
C ARG A 80 25.73 0.16 -10.72
N ILE A 81 25.70 -0.80 -9.80
CA ILE A 81 24.50 -1.12 -9.01
C ILE A 81 24.06 0.07 -8.16
N SER A 82 25.01 0.78 -7.53
CA SER A 82 24.69 1.96 -6.72
C SER A 82 24.10 3.09 -7.56
N HIS A 83 24.56 3.27 -8.80
CA HIS A 83 23.99 4.23 -9.76
C HIS A 83 22.60 3.81 -10.26
N GLU A 84 22.36 2.52 -10.46
CA GLU A 84 21.03 2.03 -10.81
C GLU A 84 20.04 2.19 -9.64
N ALA A 85 20.47 1.90 -8.42
CA ALA A 85 19.68 2.12 -7.21
C ALA A 85 19.36 3.61 -7.00
N SER A 86 20.31 4.52 -7.23
CA SER A 86 20.07 5.96 -7.08
C SER A 86 19.03 6.49 -8.08
N LYS A 87 18.99 5.94 -9.30
CA LYS A 87 17.95 6.25 -10.29
C LYS A 87 16.58 5.68 -9.92
N LEU A 88 16.54 4.49 -9.32
CA LEU A 88 15.30 3.82 -8.92
C LEU A 88 14.69 4.42 -7.64
N ALA A 89 15.52 4.99 -6.75
CA ALA A 89 15.09 5.57 -5.48
C ALA A 89 13.96 6.62 -5.60
N PRO A 90 14.03 7.63 -6.50
CA PRO A 90 12.93 8.57 -6.68
C PRO A 90 11.65 7.91 -7.21
N GLU A 91 11.77 6.86 -8.05
CA GLU A 91 10.61 6.12 -8.56
C GLU A 91 9.88 5.36 -7.44
N VAL A 92 10.64 4.75 -6.53
CA VAL A 92 10.09 4.08 -5.33
C VAL A 92 9.38 5.10 -4.45
N ALA A 93 10.01 6.25 -4.16
CA ALA A 93 9.40 7.30 -3.34
C ALA A 93 8.10 7.82 -3.96
N ALA A 94 8.09 8.09 -5.26
CA ALA A 94 6.90 8.54 -5.98
C ALA A 94 5.79 7.47 -6.01
N ALA A 95 6.13 6.19 -6.10
CA ALA A 95 5.15 5.10 -6.03
C ALA A 95 4.57 4.94 -4.61
N GLU A 96 5.37 5.13 -3.57
CA GLU A 96 4.89 5.14 -2.19
C GLU A 96 3.96 6.31 -1.90
N ASP A 97 4.26 7.50 -2.43
CA ASP A 97 3.39 8.67 -2.31
C ASP A 97 2.04 8.44 -3.01
N ARG A 98 2.05 7.86 -4.22
CA ARG A 98 0.83 7.46 -4.94
C ARG A 98 0.01 6.43 -4.17
N LEU A 99 0.66 5.42 -3.60
CA LEU A 99 -0.01 4.41 -2.77
C LEU A 99 -0.63 5.04 -1.52
N ARG A 100 0.09 5.94 -0.83
CA ARG A 100 -0.44 6.68 0.32
C ARG A 100 -1.66 7.51 -0.05
N ALA A 101 -1.61 8.21 -1.19
CA ALA A 101 -2.75 8.99 -1.69
C ALA A 101 -3.96 8.10 -2.03
N ALA A 102 -3.76 6.97 -2.72
CA ALA A 102 -4.82 6.02 -3.04
C ALA A 102 -5.49 5.43 -1.78
N LEU A 103 -4.68 5.07 -0.78
CA LEU A 103 -5.17 4.60 0.52
C LEU A 103 -6.02 5.65 1.25
N ALA A 104 -5.56 6.91 1.25
CA ALA A 104 -6.31 8.01 1.86
C ALA A 104 -7.66 8.22 1.17
N GLU A 105 -7.70 8.16 -0.16
CA GLU A 105 -8.94 8.29 -0.92
C GLU A 105 -9.89 7.10 -0.66
N GLN A 106 -9.38 5.86 -0.69
CA GLN A 106 -10.16 4.68 -0.35
C GLN A 106 -10.78 4.79 1.05
N LYS A 107 -9.97 5.20 2.05
CA LYS A 107 -10.44 5.37 3.42
C LYS A 107 -11.51 6.45 3.54
N THR A 108 -11.43 7.51 2.74
CA THR A 108 -12.46 8.56 2.69
C THR A 108 -13.81 7.98 2.31
N TYR A 109 -13.88 7.18 1.24
CA TYR A 109 -15.14 6.55 0.81
C TYR A 109 -15.65 5.52 1.81
N GLU A 110 -14.77 4.72 2.40
CA GLU A 110 -15.11 3.76 3.46
C GLU A 110 -15.76 4.48 4.66
N ILE A 111 -15.15 5.56 5.15
CA ILE A 111 -15.66 6.36 6.26
C ILE A 111 -17.02 6.97 5.93
N LEU A 112 -17.17 7.57 4.74
CA LEU A 112 -18.44 8.17 4.30
C LEU A 112 -19.56 7.13 4.23
N ARG A 113 -19.27 5.94 3.71
CA ARG A 113 -20.24 4.84 3.63
C ARG A 113 -20.63 4.34 5.01
N LEU A 114 -19.66 4.10 5.90
CA LEU A 114 -19.92 3.63 7.27
C LEU A 114 -20.73 4.64 8.06
N LYS A 115 -20.36 5.92 8.00
CA LYS A 115 -21.13 7.02 8.63
C LYS A 115 -22.57 7.04 8.13
N ARG A 116 -22.77 6.89 6.82
CA ARG A 116 -24.12 6.87 6.26
C ARG A 116 -24.93 5.67 6.72
N LEU A 117 -24.30 4.50 6.78
CA LEU A 117 -24.92 3.28 7.28
C LEU A 117 -25.36 3.43 8.75
N THR A 118 -24.53 4.06 9.58
CA THR A 118 -24.89 4.34 10.98
C THR A 118 -26.06 5.31 11.10
N GLU A 119 -26.05 6.39 10.32
CA GLU A 119 -27.16 7.37 10.29
C GLU A 119 -28.49 6.71 9.89
N GLU A 120 -28.48 5.80 8.91
CA GLU A 120 -29.68 5.08 8.49
C GLU A 120 -30.20 4.14 9.58
N ARG A 121 -29.30 3.42 10.26
CA ARG A 121 -29.67 2.54 11.38
C ARG A 121 -30.27 3.31 12.54
N ASP A 122 -29.69 4.46 12.89
CA ASP A 122 -30.19 5.30 13.97
C ASP A 122 -31.53 5.95 13.61
N ALA A 123 -31.70 6.39 12.37
CA ALA A 123 -32.98 6.91 11.88
C ALA A 123 -34.07 5.83 11.90
N GLN A 124 -33.72 4.58 11.60
CA GLN A 124 -34.66 3.46 11.67
C GLN A 124 -35.03 3.13 13.12
N LYS A 125 -34.06 3.02 14.04
CA LYS A 125 -34.32 2.81 15.47
C LYS A 125 -35.22 3.89 16.08
N LYS A 126 -34.98 5.16 15.73
CA LYS A 126 -35.82 6.29 16.19
C LYS A 126 -37.27 6.19 15.72
N ARG A 127 -37.49 5.68 14.50
CA ARG A 127 -38.85 5.46 13.97
C ARG A 127 -39.53 4.30 14.68
N GLU A 128 -38.83 3.17 14.82
CA GLU A 128 -39.35 2.00 15.54
C GLU A 128 -39.71 2.33 16.99
N ALA A 129 -38.86 3.12 17.69
CA ALA A 129 -39.17 3.60 19.04
C ALA A 129 -40.43 4.49 19.07
N LYS A 130 -40.57 5.42 18.11
CA LYS A 130 -41.74 6.29 18.02
C LYS A 130 -43.03 5.49 17.75
N ASP A 131 -42.95 4.50 16.86
CA ASP A 131 -44.10 3.64 16.53
C ASP A 131 -44.53 2.80 17.76
N LEU A 132 -43.57 2.32 18.56
CA LEU A 132 -43.83 1.61 19.82
C LEU A 132 -44.43 2.53 20.91
N ASP A 133 -43.97 3.77 21.01
CA ASP A 133 -44.53 4.76 21.93
C ASP A 133 -45.99 5.10 21.56
N GLU A 134 -46.26 5.30 20.27
CA GLU A 134 -47.62 5.56 19.76
C GLU A 134 -48.58 4.38 20.05
N LEU A 135 -48.13 3.14 19.82
CA LEU A 135 -48.88 1.92 20.18
C LEU A 135 -49.15 1.82 21.68
N SER A 136 -48.17 2.17 22.51
CA SER A 136 -48.30 2.15 23.96
C SER A 136 -49.33 3.18 24.45
N LEU A 137 -49.31 4.39 23.89
CA LEU A 137 -50.30 5.43 24.18
C LEU A 137 -51.72 5.02 23.75
N LEU A 138 -51.87 4.41 22.57
CA LEU A 138 -53.18 3.92 22.09
C LEU A 138 -53.73 2.80 22.98
N ARG A 139 -52.87 1.93 23.51
CA ARG A 139 -53.27 0.87 24.44
C ARG A 139 -53.67 1.42 25.80
N TRP A 140 -53.02 2.49 26.27
CA TRP A 140 -53.32 3.10 27.58
C TRP A 140 -54.58 3.98 27.58
N LYS A 141 -54.97 4.50 26.41
CA LYS A 141 -56.21 5.28 26.22
C LYS A 141 -57.48 4.43 26.04
N ARG A 142 -57.36 3.10 26.01
CA ARG A 142 -58.48 2.17 25.88
C ARG A 142 -58.75 1.53 27.24
#